data_AF-A0A1I3UID2-F1
#
_entry.id   AF-A0A1I3UID2-F1
#
_cell.length_a   1.000
_cell.length_b   1.000
_cell.length_c   1.000
_cell.angle_alpha   90.00
_cell.angle_beta   90.00
_cell.angle_gamma   90.00
#
_symmetry.space_group_name_H-M   'P 1'
#
loop_
_entity.id
_entity.type
_entity.pdbx_description
1 polymer ?
#
loop_
_entity_poly.entity_id
_entity_poly.type
_entity_poly.pdbx_seq_one_letter_code
_entity_poly.pdbx_strand_id
1 'polypeptide(L)'
;MKNISVFYRFYVFEDSYHGYPRLTVCAHGSYDKIYFIGYISGVNMYDDQLTPRELDNELKSKGIMLNSFRYIRLIVCESANCEKDNPDTTLEYEESFASELSKLCPNSIVIGYVGNIRGRTKVFNKKNLSYSENYDNTQRHELIFDLRHIYDIHFSRLVGNKKANDAFEAEKKTYSKIETVDPITPRYFLRTKRPGRPVNNDDPDFEQYTARWFKNGKLIHTEMLVL
;
A
#
# COMPACT_ATOMS: atom_id res chain seq x y z
N MET A 1 7.46 10.45 -6.66
CA MET A 1 6.23 10.57 -5.85
C MET A 1 5.72 12.01 -5.79
N LYS A 2 4.86 12.41 -6.72
CA LYS A 2 4.27 13.76 -6.84
C LYS A 2 2.92 13.83 -6.10
N ASN A 3 2.43 15.05 -5.86
CA ASN A 3 1.06 15.31 -5.38
C ASN A 3 0.62 14.50 -4.15
N ILE A 4 1.49 14.43 -3.13
CA ILE A 4 1.17 13.71 -1.88
C ILE A 4 -0.01 14.40 -1.18
N SER A 5 -1.09 13.64 -0.97
CA SER A 5 -2.30 14.07 -0.27
C SER A 5 -2.54 13.16 0.93
N VAL A 6 -2.75 13.77 2.09
CA VAL A 6 -2.83 13.06 3.37
C VAL A 6 -4.25 13.10 3.91
N PHE A 7 -4.73 11.93 4.31
CA PHE A 7 -6.04 11.68 4.89
C PHE A 7 -5.85 11.09 6.28
N TYR A 8 -6.89 11.12 7.11
CA TYR A 8 -6.82 10.63 8.49
C TYR A 8 -6.35 9.16 8.57
N ARG A 9 -6.72 8.33 7.60
CA ARG A 9 -6.47 6.87 7.62
C ARG A 9 -5.37 6.40 6.67
N PHE A 10 -5.09 7.19 5.63
CA PHE A 10 -4.19 6.81 4.55
C PHE A 10 -3.55 8.06 3.96
N TYR A 11 -2.55 7.89 3.11
CA TYR A 11 -2.15 8.95 2.20
C TYR A 11 -2.00 8.39 0.80
N VAL A 12 -2.07 9.28 -0.17
CA VAL A 12 -1.85 8.93 -1.57
C VAL A 12 -0.78 9.81 -2.17
N PHE A 13 -0.17 9.32 -3.24
CA PHE A 13 0.71 10.09 -4.08
C PHE A 13 0.68 9.57 -5.51
N GLU A 14 1.11 10.41 -6.43
CA GLU A 14 1.21 10.08 -7.84
C GLU A 14 2.65 9.66 -8.18
N ASP A 15 2.78 8.65 -9.01
CA ASP A 15 4.05 8.25 -9.58
C ASP A 15 3.85 7.77 -11.03
N SER A 16 4.89 7.16 -11.60
CA SER A 16 4.84 6.61 -12.96
C SER A 16 5.17 5.14 -12.91
N TYR A 17 4.46 4.35 -13.74
CA TYR A 17 4.67 2.93 -13.89
C TYR A 17 4.48 2.56 -15.36
N HIS A 18 5.50 1.98 -15.98
CA HIS A 18 5.57 1.73 -17.44
C HIS A 18 5.26 2.99 -18.27
N GLY A 19 5.74 4.15 -17.84
CA GLY A 19 5.51 5.43 -18.53
C GLY A 19 4.10 6.02 -18.36
N TYR A 20 3.22 5.38 -17.60
CA TYR A 20 1.86 5.88 -17.35
C TYR A 20 1.70 6.46 -15.93
N PRO A 21 0.81 7.46 -15.74
CA PRO A 21 0.44 7.94 -14.41
C PRO A 21 -0.18 6.83 -13.57
N ARG A 22 0.31 6.70 -12.34
CA ARG A 22 -0.20 5.78 -11.34
C ARG A 22 -0.51 6.52 -10.05
N LEU A 23 -1.66 6.22 -9.46
CA LEU A 23 -1.98 6.62 -8.10
C LEU A 23 -1.54 5.51 -7.15
N THR A 24 -0.79 5.86 -6.11
CA THR A 24 -0.43 4.93 -5.05
C THR A 24 -1.18 5.31 -3.79
N VAL A 25 -1.84 4.33 -3.17
CA VAL A 25 -2.52 4.43 -1.87
C VAL A 25 -1.68 3.72 -0.83
N CYS A 26 -1.29 4.43 0.23
CA CYS A 26 -0.56 3.88 1.37
C CYS A 26 -1.46 3.86 2.60
N ALA A 27 -1.77 2.67 3.10
CA ALA A 27 -2.59 2.50 4.31
C ALA A 27 -2.24 1.20 5.03
N HIS A 28 -2.78 1.01 6.23
CA HIS A 28 -2.90 -0.34 6.77
C HIS A 28 -4.08 -1.04 6.10
N GLY A 29 -4.01 -2.36 6.07
CA GLY A 29 -5.08 -3.21 5.57
C GLY A 29 -5.39 -4.31 6.57
N SER A 30 -6.62 -4.77 6.54
CA SER A 30 -7.09 -5.91 7.31
C SER A 30 -8.08 -6.70 6.47
N TYR A 31 -8.02 -8.02 6.59
CA TYR A 31 -8.96 -8.93 5.95
C TYR A 31 -9.81 -9.63 7.01
N ASP A 32 -11.13 -9.44 6.92
CA ASP A 32 -12.08 -10.16 7.76
C ASP A 32 -12.28 -11.57 7.18
N LYS A 33 -11.82 -12.60 7.89
CA LYS A 33 -11.93 -14.00 7.45
C LYS A 33 -13.33 -14.60 7.60
N ILE A 34 -14.22 -13.94 8.36
CA ILE A 34 -15.60 -14.40 8.57
C ILE A 34 -16.48 -13.94 7.41
N TYR A 35 -16.35 -12.67 7.03
CA TYR A 35 -17.12 -12.08 5.94
C TYR A 35 -16.37 -12.02 4.62
N PHE A 36 -15.08 -12.37 4.63
CA PHE A 36 -14.17 -12.38 3.48
C PHE A 36 -14.01 -11.02 2.79
N ILE A 37 -14.11 -9.95 3.56
CA ILE A 37 -14.02 -8.57 3.07
C ILE A 37 -12.70 -7.95 3.52
N GLY A 38 -11.97 -7.37 2.56
CA GLY A 38 -10.81 -6.53 2.84
C GLY A 38 -11.23 -5.10 3.18
N TYR A 39 -10.48 -4.45 4.08
CA TYR A 39 -10.68 -3.07 4.49
C TYR A 39 -9.36 -2.32 4.52
N ILE A 40 -9.41 -1.02 4.18
CA ILE A 40 -8.34 -0.09 4.57
C ILE A 40 -8.57 0.30 6.02
N SER A 41 -7.54 0.15 6.85
CA SER A 41 -7.58 0.55 8.26
C SER A 41 -6.65 1.73 8.53
N GLY A 42 -7.08 2.60 9.44
CA GLY A 42 -6.24 3.68 9.96
C GLY A 42 -5.15 3.17 10.93
N VAL A 43 -4.52 4.11 11.64
CA VAL A 43 -3.45 3.81 12.62
C VAL A 43 -3.96 3.02 13.84
N ASN A 44 -5.27 3.06 14.11
CA ASN A 44 -5.97 2.22 15.07
C ASN A 44 -6.83 1.22 14.28
N MET A 45 -6.44 -0.06 14.29
CA MET A 45 -6.91 -1.08 13.34
C MET A 45 -8.40 -1.50 13.50
N TYR A 46 -9.10 -1.04 14.54
CA TYR A 46 -10.39 -1.62 14.95
C TYR A 46 -11.61 -0.70 14.83
N ASP A 47 -11.45 0.63 14.82
CA ASP A 47 -12.60 1.56 14.89
C ASP A 47 -12.84 2.38 13.61
N ASP A 48 -11.97 2.24 12.59
CA ASP A 48 -11.91 3.15 11.45
C ASP A 48 -11.54 2.41 10.15
N GLN A 49 -12.39 1.46 9.75
CA GLN A 49 -12.25 0.72 8.50
C GLN A 49 -12.93 1.47 7.34
N LEU A 50 -12.34 1.38 6.15
CA LEU A 50 -12.85 1.91 4.89
C LEU A 50 -13.06 0.80 3.89
N THR A 51 -14.26 0.76 3.32
CA THR A 51 -14.59 -0.04 2.15
C THR A 51 -14.03 0.60 0.86
N PRO A 52 -13.95 -0.14 -0.26
CA PRO A 52 -13.52 0.40 -1.55
C PRO A 52 -14.32 1.62 -2.02
N ARG A 53 -15.64 1.62 -1.75
CA ARG A 53 -16.53 2.74 -2.12
C ARG A 53 -16.29 3.98 -1.26
N GLU A 54 -16.03 3.80 0.03
CA GLU A 54 -15.71 4.92 0.91
C GLU A 54 -14.34 5.51 0.57
N LEU A 55 -13.35 4.68 0.21
CA LEU A 55 -12.08 5.18 -0.34
C LEU A 55 -12.30 6.06 -1.58
N ASP A 56 -13.06 5.58 -2.57
CA ASP A 56 -13.36 6.33 -3.80
C ASP A 56 -14.07 7.67 -3.48
N ASN A 57 -15.03 7.66 -2.54
CA ASN A 57 -15.71 8.88 -2.09
C ASN A 57 -14.76 9.86 -1.40
N GLU A 58 -13.89 9.39 -0.50
CA GLU A 58 -12.90 10.24 0.17
C GLU A 58 -11.94 10.87 -0.84
N LEU A 59 -11.45 10.11 -1.82
CA LEU A 59 -10.57 10.63 -2.88
C LEU A 59 -11.28 11.68 -3.74
N LYS A 60 -12.52 11.40 -4.17
CA LYS A 60 -13.34 12.35 -4.94
C LYS A 60 -13.59 13.66 -4.17
N SER A 61 -13.77 13.59 -2.86
CA SER A 61 -13.96 14.80 -2.01
C SER A 61 -12.74 15.75 -2.06
N LYS A 62 -11.57 15.24 -2.44
CA LYS A 62 -10.33 16.00 -2.64
C LYS A 62 -10.00 16.27 -4.11
N GLY A 63 -10.93 15.96 -5.02
CA GLY A 63 -10.73 16.13 -6.47
C GLY A 63 -9.82 15.07 -7.11
N ILE A 64 -9.49 13.98 -6.40
CA ILE A 64 -8.70 12.87 -6.95
C ILE A 64 -9.66 11.88 -7.59
N MET A 65 -9.59 11.76 -8.92
CA MET A 65 -10.46 10.88 -9.71
C MET A 65 -9.70 9.61 -10.06
N LEU A 66 -10.07 8.46 -9.50
CA LEU A 66 -9.38 7.18 -9.78
C LEU A 66 -9.20 6.89 -11.28
N ASN A 67 -10.23 7.19 -12.08
CA ASN A 67 -10.22 6.98 -13.53
C ASN A 67 -9.25 7.87 -14.32
N SER A 68 -8.61 8.88 -13.72
CA SER A 68 -7.55 9.65 -14.39
C SER A 68 -6.20 8.92 -14.40
N PHE A 69 -6.07 7.83 -13.64
CA PHE A 69 -4.85 7.06 -13.54
C PHE A 69 -4.98 5.74 -14.29
N ARG A 70 -3.95 5.37 -15.05
CA ARG A 70 -3.93 4.07 -15.75
C ARG A 70 -3.77 2.93 -14.76
N TYR A 71 -3.00 3.16 -13.70
CA TYR A 71 -2.75 2.20 -12.63
C TYR A 71 -3.11 2.81 -11.27
N ILE A 72 -3.63 1.97 -10.39
CA ILE A 72 -3.81 2.28 -8.98
C ILE A 72 -3.08 1.20 -8.21
N ARG A 73 -2.11 1.56 -7.38
CA ARG A 73 -1.37 0.61 -6.53
C ARG A 73 -1.80 0.76 -5.08
N LEU A 74 -2.15 -0.36 -4.46
CA LEU A 74 -2.55 -0.44 -3.07
C LEU A 74 -1.38 -0.95 -2.24
N ILE A 75 -0.61 -0.04 -1.63
CA ILE A 75 0.36 -0.36 -0.58
C ILE A 75 -0.44 -0.57 0.71
N VAL A 76 -1.17 -1.69 0.73
CA VAL A 76 -2.15 -2.06 1.76
C VAL A 76 -2.05 -3.58 1.93
N CYS A 77 -1.76 -4.04 3.14
CA CYS A 77 -1.74 -5.47 3.46
C CYS A 77 -3.08 -6.11 3.10
N GLU A 78 -3.02 -7.34 2.59
CA GLU A 78 -4.20 -8.18 2.32
C GLU A 78 -5.21 -7.56 1.34
N SER A 79 -4.80 -6.54 0.58
CA SER A 79 -5.69 -5.83 -0.35
C SER A 79 -6.15 -6.69 -1.53
N ALA A 80 -5.45 -7.78 -1.83
CA ALA A 80 -5.83 -8.76 -2.83
C ALA A 80 -6.19 -10.14 -2.26
N ASN A 81 -6.33 -10.27 -0.93
CA ASN A 81 -6.87 -11.47 -0.33
C ASN A 81 -8.34 -11.65 -0.74
N CYS A 82 -8.70 -12.87 -1.09
CA CYS A 82 -10.07 -13.29 -1.34
C CYS A 82 -10.37 -14.64 -0.68
N GLU A 83 -11.63 -15.08 -0.73
CA GLU A 83 -12.11 -16.33 -0.16
C GLU A 83 -11.24 -17.52 -0.56
N LYS A 84 -10.86 -17.57 -1.84
CA LYS A 84 -10.06 -18.65 -2.42
C LYS A 84 -8.67 -18.79 -1.77
N ASP A 85 -8.19 -17.76 -1.10
CA ASP A 85 -6.92 -17.80 -0.36
C ASP A 85 -7.08 -18.43 1.04
N ASN A 86 -8.31 -18.78 1.47
CA ASN A 86 -8.56 -19.48 2.71
C ASN A 86 -8.59 -21.01 2.48
N PRO A 87 -7.66 -21.79 3.09
CA PRO A 87 -7.61 -23.24 2.90
C PRO A 87 -8.82 -23.99 3.48
N ASP A 88 -9.62 -23.34 4.34
CA ASP A 88 -10.75 -23.95 5.02
C ASP A 88 -12.09 -23.78 4.27
N THR A 89 -12.09 -23.18 3.07
CA THR A 89 -13.32 -22.96 2.27
C THR A 89 -13.25 -23.63 0.90
N THR A 90 -14.41 -24.03 0.37
CA THR A 90 -14.58 -24.54 -1.00
C THR A 90 -15.09 -23.46 -1.96
N LEU A 91 -15.25 -22.23 -1.48
CA LEU A 91 -15.72 -21.10 -2.27
C LEU A 91 -14.59 -20.54 -3.15
N GLU A 92 -14.88 -20.31 -4.43
CA GLU A 92 -13.91 -19.85 -5.42
C GLU A 92 -14.10 -18.36 -5.82
N TYR A 93 -14.56 -17.53 -4.88
CA TYR A 93 -14.72 -16.09 -5.15
C TYR A 93 -13.36 -15.39 -5.17
N GLU A 94 -13.18 -14.50 -6.16
CA GLU A 94 -12.01 -13.62 -6.30
C GLU A 94 -12.34 -12.18 -5.83
N GLU A 95 -13.38 -12.04 -5.02
CA GLU A 95 -13.77 -10.75 -4.46
C GLU A 95 -12.75 -10.36 -3.38
N SER A 96 -12.11 -9.22 -3.61
CA SER A 96 -11.09 -8.65 -2.74
C SER A 96 -11.26 -7.14 -2.73
N PHE A 97 -10.62 -6.44 -1.78
CA PHE A 97 -10.65 -4.98 -1.78
C PHE A 97 -10.21 -4.39 -3.13
N ALA A 98 -9.11 -4.92 -3.70
CA ALA A 98 -8.60 -4.50 -5.00
C ALA A 98 -9.58 -4.82 -6.15
N SER A 99 -10.21 -5.99 -6.12
CA SER A 99 -11.22 -6.39 -7.10
C SER A 99 -12.41 -5.43 -7.08
N GLU A 100 -13.00 -5.19 -5.91
CA GLU A 100 -14.13 -4.27 -5.75
C GLU A 100 -13.79 -2.83 -6.12
N LEU A 101 -12.61 -2.34 -5.73
CA LEU A 101 -12.16 -1.01 -6.13
C LEU A 101 -12.05 -0.90 -7.66
N SER A 102 -11.57 -1.95 -8.33
CA SER A 102 -11.43 -1.97 -9.79
C SER A 102 -12.77 -1.90 -10.53
N LYS A 103 -13.89 -2.30 -9.90
CA LYS A 103 -15.24 -2.11 -10.44
C LYS A 103 -15.63 -0.62 -10.47
N LEU A 104 -15.12 0.19 -9.52
CA LEU A 104 -15.40 1.63 -9.41
C LEU A 104 -14.54 2.49 -10.34
N CYS A 105 -13.42 1.97 -10.83
CA CYS A 105 -12.47 2.67 -11.70
C CYS A 105 -12.21 1.91 -13.01
N PRO A 106 -13.23 1.81 -13.90
CA PRO A 106 -13.17 0.92 -15.06
C PRO A 106 -12.13 1.28 -16.12
N ASN A 107 -11.44 2.42 -16.01
CA ASN A 107 -10.34 2.81 -16.90
C ASN A 107 -8.95 2.46 -16.33
N SER A 108 -8.89 2.14 -15.04
CA SER A 108 -7.66 1.85 -14.30
C SER A 108 -7.44 0.34 -14.14
N ILE A 109 -6.19 -0.06 -13.92
CA ILE A 109 -5.84 -1.39 -13.40
C ILE A 109 -5.46 -1.22 -11.94
N VAL A 110 -6.09 -1.98 -11.05
CA VAL A 110 -5.80 -1.93 -9.60
C VAL A 110 -4.83 -3.04 -9.25
N ILE A 111 -3.73 -2.70 -8.59
CA ILE A 111 -2.68 -3.62 -8.14
C ILE A 111 -2.80 -3.74 -6.63
N GLY A 112 -3.11 -4.94 -6.15
CA GLY A 112 -3.14 -5.27 -4.73
C GLY A 112 -2.15 -6.38 -4.40
N TYR A 113 -2.04 -6.70 -3.11
CA TYR A 113 -1.12 -7.72 -2.60
C TYR A 113 -1.85 -8.70 -1.69
N VAL A 114 -1.55 -9.98 -1.86
CA VAL A 114 -1.99 -11.03 -0.94
C VAL A 114 -1.03 -11.06 0.25
N GLY A 115 -1.59 -11.13 1.46
CA GLY A 115 -0.86 -11.16 2.72
C GLY A 115 -0.20 -9.83 3.11
N ASN A 116 0.79 -9.91 4.00
CA ASN A 116 1.44 -8.74 4.56
C ASN A 116 2.57 -8.23 3.66
N ILE A 117 2.59 -6.91 3.42
CA ILE A 117 3.64 -6.22 2.65
C ILE A 117 4.56 -5.41 3.55
N ARG A 118 5.78 -5.14 3.08
CA ARG A 118 6.73 -4.26 3.78
C ARG A 118 7.57 -3.47 2.78
N GLY A 119 7.46 -2.14 2.81
CA GLY A 119 8.33 -1.22 2.07
C GLY A 119 9.43 -0.64 2.95
N ARG A 120 10.43 -0.01 2.32
CA ARG A 120 11.40 0.84 3.04
C ARG A 120 10.69 2.10 3.49
N THR A 121 10.74 2.40 4.77
CA THR A 121 10.04 3.55 5.33
C THR A 121 10.99 4.68 5.73
N LYS A 122 10.58 5.89 5.40
CA LYS A 122 11.09 7.11 6.04
C LYS A 122 10.37 7.31 7.35
N VAL A 123 11.17 7.45 8.40
CA VAL A 123 10.73 7.59 9.77
C VAL A 123 11.01 9.01 10.25
N PHE A 124 9.99 9.67 10.79
CA PHE A 124 10.14 11.00 11.36
C PHE A 124 10.60 10.91 12.81
N ASN A 125 11.79 11.44 13.11
CA ASN A 125 12.32 11.49 14.46
C ASN A 125 11.79 12.75 15.17
N LYS A 126 10.83 12.54 16.07
CA LYS A 126 10.18 13.62 16.84
C LYS A 126 11.12 14.38 17.76
N LYS A 127 12.25 13.80 18.18
CA LYS A 127 13.19 14.45 19.11
C LYS A 127 14.01 15.54 18.42
N ASN A 128 14.44 15.29 17.19
CA ASN A 128 15.29 16.21 16.43
C ASN A 128 14.59 16.81 15.19
N LEU A 129 13.31 16.48 14.97
CA LEU A 129 12.47 16.97 13.88
C LEU A 129 13.08 16.73 12.49
N SER A 130 13.64 15.53 12.29
CA SER A 130 14.29 15.14 11.04
C SER A 130 13.82 13.77 10.56
N TYR A 131 14.07 13.46 9.29
CA TYR A 131 13.78 12.15 8.73
C TYR A 131 15.02 11.27 8.74
N SER A 132 14.82 10.01 9.10
CA SER A 132 15.82 8.96 8.98
C SER A 132 15.28 7.83 8.11
N GLU A 133 16.20 7.12 7.46
CA GLU A 133 15.89 5.88 6.78
C GLU A 133 15.91 4.73 7.78
N ASN A 134 14.89 3.87 7.71
CA ASN A 134 15.05 2.53 8.25
C ASN A 134 15.91 1.73 7.26
N TYR A 135 17.23 1.73 7.49
CA TYR A 135 18.19 0.98 6.69
C TYR A 135 18.07 -0.52 6.99
N ASP A 136 17.05 -1.15 6.42
CA ASP A 136 17.07 -2.59 6.22
C ASP A 136 17.57 -2.86 4.81
N ASN A 137 18.87 -3.14 4.67
CA ASN A 137 19.57 -3.39 3.41
C ASN A 137 19.01 -4.62 2.63
N THR A 138 18.06 -5.34 3.22
CA THR A 138 17.39 -6.51 2.61
C THR A 138 16.17 -6.15 1.76
N GLN A 139 15.67 -4.92 1.85
CA GLN A 139 14.43 -4.50 1.17
C GLN A 139 14.74 -3.86 -0.19
N ARG A 140 13.87 -4.05 -1.19
CA ARG A 140 13.97 -3.39 -2.51
C ARG A 140 13.79 -1.86 -2.36
N HIS A 141 13.95 -1.13 -3.47
CA HIS A 141 14.00 0.34 -3.53
C HIS A 141 12.62 1.04 -3.29
N GLU A 142 11.69 0.44 -2.54
CA GLU A 142 10.35 1.01 -2.36
C GLU A 142 10.31 1.94 -1.15
N LEU A 143 10.76 3.18 -1.35
CA LEU A 143 10.86 4.18 -0.28
C LEU A 143 9.57 4.98 -0.11
N ILE A 144 8.78 4.67 0.91
CA ILE A 144 7.52 5.34 1.27
C ILE A 144 7.64 6.06 2.62
N PHE A 145 6.70 6.94 2.95
CA PHE A 145 6.56 7.44 4.31
C PHE A 145 5.82 6.44 5.19
N ASP A 146 6.25 6.28 6.44
CA ASP A 146 5.49 5.52 7.40
C ASP A 146 4.17 6.23 7.74
N LEU A 147 3.07 5.49 7.67
CA LEU A 147 1.72 6.01 7.82
C LEU A 147 1.48 6.64 9.19
N ARG A 148 1.98 6.00 10.26
CA ARG A 148 1.85 6.52 11.63
C ARG A 148 2.56 7.86 11.81
N HIS A 149 3.71 8.05 11.15
CA HIS A 149 4.40 9.34 11.18
C HIS A 149 3.68 10.43 10.38
N ILE A 150 3.13 10.09 9.20
CA ILE A 150 2.33 11.02 8.41
C ILE A 150 1.12 11.51 9.20
N TYR A 151 0.44 10.58 9.88
CA TYR A 151 -0.65 10.91 10.79
C TYR A 151 -0.23 11.91 11.87
N ASP A 152 0.90 11.67 12.53
CA ASP A 152 1.38 12.53 13.60
C ASP A 152 1.69 13.96 13.14
N ILE A 153 2.21 14.10 11.92
CA ILE A 153 2.53 15.40 11.31
C ILE A 153 1.26 16.17 10.94
N HIS A 154 0.24 15.49 10.42
CA HIS A 154 -0.91 16.14 9.79
C HIS A 154 -2.15 16.26 10.68
N PHE A 155 -2.28 15.43 11.71
CA PHE A 155 -3.49 15.38 12.53
C PHE A 155 -3.24 15.37 14.04
N SER A 156 -1.99 15.31 14.50
CA SER A 156 -1.66 15.25 15.93
C SER A 156 -0.85 16.46 16.41
N ARG A 157 -0.11 16.31 17.51
CA ARG A 157 0.60 17.39 18.25
C ARG A 157 1.59 18.19 17.39
N LEU A 158 1.97 17.71 16.21
CA LEU A 158 2.96 18.37 15.34
C LEU A 158 2.36 19.31 14.29
N VAL A 159 1.04 19.33 14.11
CA VAL A 159 0.37 20.16 13.09
C VAL A 159 0.75 21.65 13.20
N GLY A 160 0.82 22.17 14.43
CA GLY A 160 1.21 23.57 14.68
C GLY A 160 2.72 23.84 14.70
N ASN A 161 3.57 22.81 14.55
CA ASN A 161 5.02 22.97 14.66
C ASN A 161 5.64 23.30 13.29
N LYS A 162 5.97 24.57 13.09
CA LYS A 162 6.58 25.07 11.85
C LYS A 162 7.81 24.29 11.40
N LYS A 163 8.73 23.94 12.31
CA LYS A 163 9.95 23.18 11.96
C LYS A 163 9.62 21.76 11.46
N ALA A 164 8.63 21.11 12.05
CA ALA A 164 8.20 19.79 11.61
C ALA A 164 7.53 19.86 10.22
N ASN A 165 6.71 20.88 9.98
CA ASN A 165 6.09 21.12 8.67
C ASN A 165 7.13 21.44 7.58
N ASP A 166 8.09 22.31 7.88
CA ASP A 166 9.18 22.66 6.96
C ASP A 166 10.01 21.42 6.60
N ALA A 167 10.33 20.56 7.58
CA ALA A 167 11.03 19.30 7.36
C ALA A 167 10.22 18.32 6.49
N PHE A 168 8.91 18.22 6.72
CA PHE A 168 8.03 17.39 5.90
C PHE A 168 7.96 17.89 4.46
N GLU A 169 7.75 19.19 4.24
CA GLU A 169 7.69 19.75 2.88
C GLU A 169 9.02 19.61 2.14
N ALA A 170 10.17 19.73 2.84
CA ALA A 170 11.48 19.47 2.25
C ALA A 170 11.66 18.01 1.80
N GLU A 171 11.26 17.04 2.63
CA GLU A 171 11.29 15.63 2.25
C GLU A 171 10.31 15.33 1.12
N LYS A 172 9.05 15.77 1.22
CA LYS A 172 8.03 15.63 0.17
C LYS A 172 8.53 16.16 -1.18
N LYS A 173 9.18 17.32 -1.19
CA LYS A 173 9.82 17.86 -2.40
C LYS A 173 10.94 16.96 -2.92
N THR A 174 11.71 16.32 -2.05
CA THR A 174 12.73 15.35 -2.45
C THR A 174 12.12 14.10 -3.10
N TYR A 175 11.09 13.49 -2.50
CA TYR A 175 10.42 12.31 -3.09
C TYR A 175 9.66 12.59 -4.38
N SER A 176 9.25 13.84 -4.62
CA SER A 176 8.66 14.23 -5.91
C SER A 176 9.58 14.00 -7.10
N LYS A 177 10.89 13.89 -6.85
CA LYS A 177 11.93 13.62 -7.86
C LYS A 177 12.28 12.14 -8.00
N ILE A 178 11.82 11.28 -7.10
CA ILE A 178 12.13 9.84 -7.11
C ILE A 178 11.07 9.10 -7.92
N GLU A 179 11.52 8.34 -8.90
CA GLU A 179 10.72 7.38 -9.66
C GLU A 179 10.62 6.06 -8.90
N THR A 180 9.41 5.51 -8.83
CA THR A 180 9.13 4.24 -8.16
C THR A 180 9.23 3.11 -9.17
N VAL A 181 10.10 2.14 -8.93
CA VAL A 181 10.54 1.26 -10.02
C VAL A 181 9.69 0.01 -10.20
N ASP A 182 9.04 -0.55 -9.16
CA ASP A 182 8.40 -1.87 -9.26
C ASP A 182 7.23 -2.07 -8.26
N PRO A 183 6.42 -3.14 -8.40
CA PRO A 183 5.49 -3.56 -7.35
C PRO A 183 6.25 -3.97 -6.06
N ILE A 184 5.63 -3.70 -4.90
CA ILE A 184 6.21 -3.94 -3.58
C ILE A 184 6.34 -5.43 -3.26
N THR A 185 7.44 -5.77 -2.61
CA THR A 185 7.75 -7.14 -2.18
C THR A 185 6.94 -7.56 -0.93
N PRO A 186 6.21 -8.69 -0.94
CA PRO A 186 5.55 -9.23 0.25
C PRO A 186 6.56 -9.73 1.30
N ARG A 187 6.16 -9.76 2.59
CA ARG A 187 7.09 -9.95 3.72
C ARG A 187 7.93 -11.23 3.68
N TYR A 188 7.39 -12.34 3.19
CA TYR A 188 8.10 -13.63 3.11
C TYR A 188 9.08 -13.71 1.93
N PHE A 189 8.98 -12.80 0.96
CA PHE A 189 9.93 -12.66 -0.15
C PHE A 189 11.13 -11.77 0.18
N LEU A 190 11.21 -11.25 1.41
CA LEU A 190 12.39 -10.54 1.88
C LEU A 190 13.48 -11.55 2.26
N ARG A 191 14.66 -11.43 1.63
CA ARG A 191 15.80 -12.35 1.84
C ARG A 191 16.15 -12.50 3.33
N THR A 192 16.57 -13.70 3.70
CA THR A 192 17.13 -13.95 5.04
C THR A 192 18.41 -13.11 5.21
N LYS A 193 18.65 -12.58 6.42
CA LYS A 193 19.84 -11.77 6.74
C LYS A 193 21.18 -12.51 6.54
N ARG A 194 21.16 -13.83 6.32
CA ARG A 194 22.33 -14.68 6.19
C ARG A 194 22.43 -15.19 4.75
N PRO A 195 23.43 -14.71 3.97
CA PRO A 195 23.69 -15.22 2.64
C PRO A 195 23.80 -16.76 2.66
N GLY A 196 23.14 -17.43 1.70
CA GLY A 196 23.21 -18.89 1.55
C GLY A 196 22.26 -19.71 2.42
N ARG A 197 21.37 -19.08 3.22
CA ARG A 197 20.22 -19.79 3.78
C ARG A 197 19.01 -19.63 2.84
N PRO A 198 18.46 -20.72 2.27
CA PRO A 198 17.23 -20.63 1.51
C PRO A 198 16.14 -20.01 2.40
N VAL A 199 15.32 -19.15 1.81
CA VAL A 199 13.98 -18.91 2.35
C VAL A 199 13.32 -20.29 2.33
N ASN A 200 12.77 -20.73 3.46
CA ASN A 200 12.26 -22.10 3.56
C ASN A 200 11.14 -22.26 2.53
N ASN A 201 11.39 -22.98 1.43
CA ASN A 201 10.45 -23.19 0.33
C ASN A 201 9.42 -24.27 0.64
N ASP A 202 9.50 -24.90 1.82
CA ASP A 202 8.54 -25.89 2.31
C ASP A 202 7.31 -25.23 2.97
N ASP A 203 7.07 -23.95 2.71
CA ASP A 203 5.87 -23.26 3.18
C ASP A 203 4.75 -23.46 2.14
N PRO A 204 3.71 -24.27 2.42
CA PRO A 204 2.57 -24.44 1.51
C PRO A 204 1.84 -23.11 1.24
N ASP A 205 2.16 -22.03 1.97
CA ASP A 205 1.57 -20.71 1.83
C ASP A 205 2.26 -19.81 0.79
N PHE A 206 3.19 -20.32 -0.03
CA PHE A 206 3.91 -19.50 -1.02
C PHE A 206 2.98 -18.83 -2.06
N GLU A 207 1.83 -19.45 -2.37
CA GLU A 207 0.80 -18.89 -3.25
C GLU A 207 0.06 -17.67 -2.62
N GLN A 208 0.10 -17.52 -1.29
CA GLN A 208 -0.57 -16.46 -0.53
C GLN A 208 0.16 -15.11 -0.55
N TYR A 209 1.29 -14.98 -1.24
CA TYR A 209 2.12 -13.78 -1.13
C TYR A 209 2.43 -13.22 -2.52
N THR A 210 1.42 -12.67 -3.17
CA THR A 210 1.47 -12.41 -4.60
C THR A 210 0.92 -11.03 -4.92
N ALA A 211 1.52 -10.34 -5.89
CA ALA A 211 0.91 -9.14 -6.45
C ALA A 211 -0.18 -9.58 -7.44
N ARG A 212 -1.37 -8.97 -7.36
CA ARG A 212 -2.51 -9.30 -8.22
C ARG A 212 -3.04 -8.02 -8.88
N TRP A 213 -3.33 -8.11 -10.17
CA TRP A 213 -3.87 -7.02 -10.98
C TRP A 213 -5.32 -7.28 -11.29
N PHE A 214 -6.16 -6.31 -11.02
CA PHE A 214 -7.60 -6.38 -11.22
C PHE A 214 -8.08 -5.33 -12.20
N LYS A 215 -9.07 -5.71 -13.00
CA LYS A 215 -9.76 -4.84 -13.94
C LYS A 215 -11.25 -5.16 -13.94
N ASN A 216 -12.09 -4.16 -13.68
CA ASN A 216 -13.56 -4.32 -13.68
C ASN A 216 -14.04 -5.49 -12.81
N GLY A 217 -13.40 -5.71 -11.65
CA GLY A 217 -13.72 -6.79 -10.73
C GLY A 217 -13.15 -8.16 -11.10
N LYS A 218 -12.26 -8.24 -12.10
CA LYS A 218 -11.67 -9.51 -12.56
C LYS A 218 -10.17 -9.49 -12.38
N LEU A 219 -9.61 -10.59 -11.89
CA LEU A 219 -8.18 -10.83 -11.92
C LEU A 219 -7.72 -10.93 -13.38
N ILE A 220 -6.68 -10.17 -13.74
CA ILE A 220 -6.12 -10.17 -15.11
C ILE A 220 -4.65 -10.56 -15.16
N HIS A 221 -3.95 -10.49 -14.03
CA HIS A 221 -2.55 -10.89 -13.93
C HIS A 221 -2.20 -11.16 -12.46
N THR A 222 -1.24 -12.06 -12.29
CA THR A 222 -0.71 -12.49 -11.00
C THR A 222 0.79 -12.64 -11.18
N GLU A 223 1.57 -12.00 -10.31
CA GLU A 223 3.02 -12.06 -10.34
C GLU A 223 3.53 -12.42 -8.95
N MET A 224 4.08 -13.63 -8.85
CA MET A 224 4.86 -14.00 -7.67
C MET A 224 6.19 -13.24 -7.74
N LEU A 225 6.45 -12.42 -6.73
CA LEU A 225 7.66 -11.62 -6.67
C LEU A 225 8.83 -12.47 -6.12
N VAL A 226 9.30 -13.44 -6.91
CA VAL A 226 10.39 -14.35 -6.53
C VAL A 226 11.76 -13.64 -6.64
N LEU A 227 12.59 -13.71 -5.59
CA LEU A 227 13.96 -13.15 -5.55
C LEU A 227 14.98 -13.94 -4.73
#